data_AF-A0AAD9N2M8-F1
#
_entry.id   AF-A0AAD9N2M8-F1
#
_cell.length_a   1.000
_cell.length_b   1.000
_cell.length_c   1.000
_cell.angle_alpha   90.00
_cell.angle_beta   90.00
_cell.angle_gamma   90.00
#
_symmetry.space_group_name_H-M   'P 1'
#
loop_
_entity.id
_entity.type
_entity.pdbx_description
1 polymer ?
#
loop_
_entity_poly.entity_id
_entity_poly.type
_entity_poly.pdbx_seq_one_letter_code
_entity_poly.pdbx_strand_id
1 'polypeptide(L)'
;MFQRLNSRKAAGPDNISPCLLKQLSGVFTNIFNVSLFQCKIRHCFKKSTIIPVPMKSTASCLNDYRPVALTSVVMKTLERLFQAVSEINYRSIA
;
A
#
# COMPACT_ATOMS: atom_id res chain seq x y z
N MET A 1 1.75 -1.03 13.82
CA MET A 1 1.42 -1.09 12.37
C MET A 1 2.60 -1.49 11.48
N PHE A 2 3.70 -0.71 11.44
CA PHE A 2 4.80 -0.94 10.47
C PHE A 2 5.85 -1.99 10.87
N GLN A 3 5.79 -2.54 12.09
CA GLN A 3 6.81 -3.47 12.59
C GLN A 3 6.93 -4.76 11.76
N ARG A 4 5.82 -5.23 11.19
CA ARG A 4 5.77 -6.43 10.34
C ARG A 4 6.28 -6.20 8.92
N LEU A 5 6.62 -4.97 8.54
CA LEU A 5 7.20 -4.69 7.24
C LEU A 5 8.63 -5.26 7.16
N ASN A 6 8.98 -5.86 6.03
CA ASN A 6 10.36 -6.29 5.78
C ASN A 6 11.19 -5.09 5.35
N SER A 7 12.15 -4.68 6.20
CA SER A 7 13.01 -3.51 5.96
C SER A 7 13.92 -3.66 4.73
N ARG A 8 14.16 -4.90 4.26
CA ARG A 8 15.00 -5.19 3.08
C ARG A 8 14.24 -5.05 1.75
N LYS A 9 12.93 -4.85 1.77
CA LYS A 9 12.16 -4.65 0.53
C LYS A 9 12.47 -3.28 -0.07
N ALA A 10 12.43 -3.21 -1.40
CA ALA A 10 12.57 -1.99 -2.16
C ALA A 10 11.51 -0.95 -1.76
N ALA A 11 11.85 0.32 -1.99
CA ALA A 11 10.92 1.43 -1.83
C ALA A 11 9.76 1.32 -2.83
N GLY A 12 8.61 1.92 -2.45
CA GLY A 12 7.49 2.08 -3.37
C GLY A 12 7.79 3.11 -4.47
N PRO A 13 6.84 3.33 -5.40
CA PRO A 13 6.96 4.37 -6.44
C PRO A 13 7.02 5.81 -5.90
N ASP A 14 6.74 5.98 -4.61
CA ASP A 14 6.87 7.22 -3.84
C ASP A 14 8.26 7.38 -3.18
N ASN A 15 9.20 6.47 -3.46
CA ASN A 15 10.55 6.42 -2.87
C ASN A 15 10.58 6.29 -1.34
N ILE A 16 9.47 5.86 -0.74
CA ILE A 16 9.40 5.62 0.70
C ILE A 16 9.74 4.15 0.98
N SER A 17 10.85 3.93 1.69
CA SER A 17 11.30 2.59 2.06
C SER A 17 10.55 2.06 3.30
N PRO A 18 10.37 0.74 3.42
CA PRO A 18 9.81 0.15 4.63
C PRO A 18 10.62 0.44 5.90
N CYS A 19 11.94 0.65 5.76
CA CYS A 19 12.82 1.04 6.86
C CYS A 19 12.45 2.45 7.38
N LEU A 20 12.30 3.41 6.47
CA LEU A 20 11.88 4.78 6.80
C LEU A 20 10.50 4.81 7.47
N LEU A 21 9.57 3.97 7.03
CA LEU A 21 8.23 3.88 7.63
C LEU A 21 8.23 3.39 9.07
N LYS A 22 9.18 2.53 9.45
CA LYS A 22 9.32 2.10 10.85
C LYS A 22 9.80 3.26 11.72
N GLN A 23 10.76 4.04 11.24
CA GLN A 23 11.29 5.20 11.94
C GLN A 23 10.22 6.29 12.11
N LEU A 24 9.40 6.53 11.08
CA LEU A 24 8.34 7.53 11.08
C LEU A 24 6.98 6.98 11.53
N SER A 25 6.96 5.85 12.22
CA SER A 25 5.72 5.13 12.55
C SER A 25 4.70 5.97 13.33
N GLY A 26 5.16 6.82 14.26
CA GLY A 26 4.29 7.72 15.02
C GLY A 26 3.58 8.75 14.12
N VAL A 27 4.31 9.36 13.19
CA VAL A 27 3.76 10.36 12.24
C VAL A 27 2.69 9.72 11.36
N PHE A 28 3.00 8.57 10.76
CA PHE A 28 2.05 7.88 9.89
C PHE A 28 0.84 7.32 10.65
N THR A 29 1.00 6.96 11.92
CA THR A 29 -0.14 6.53 12.76
C THR A 29 -1.14 7.68 12.93
N ASN A 30 -0.66 8.89 13.22
CA ASN A 30 -1.54 10.07 13.31
C ASN A 30 -2.24 10.35 11.97
N ILE A 31 -1.50 10.30 10.86
CA ILE A 31 -2.05 10.49 9.52
C ILE A 31 -3.16 9.48 9.21
N PHE A 32 -2.97 8.21 9.57
CA PHE A 32 -3.96 7.16 9.34
C PHE A 32 -5.18 7.30 10.23
N ASN A 33 -5.02 7.67 11.50
CA ASN A 33 -6.15 7.95 12.38
C ASN A 33 -7.04 9.07 11.83
N VAL A 34 -6.44 10.18 11.36
CA VAL A 34 -7.18 11.26 10.70
C VAL A 34 -7.86 10.76 9.43
N SER A 35 -7.17 9.95 8.61
CA SER A 35 -7.73 9.41 7.38
C SER A 35 -8.92 8.47 7.62
N LEU A 36 -8.85 7.65 8.67
CA LEU A 36 -9.92 6.76 9.11
C LEU A 36 -11.12 7.56 9.64
N PHE A 37 -10.87 8.52 10.54
CA PHE A 37 -11.91 9.35 11.13
C PHE A 37 -12.67 10.17 10.08
N GLN A 38 -11.96 10.69 9.07
CA GLN A 38 -12.55 11.49 7.99
C GLN A 38 -13.01 10.65 6.80
N CYS A 39 -12.82 9.33 6.81
CA CYS A 39 -13.02 8.45 5.66
C CYS A 39 -12.35 8.97 4.37
N LYS A 40 -11.18 9.63 4.49
CA LYS A 40 -10.51 10.33 3.39
C LYS A 40 -9.04 9.96 3.31
N ILE A 41 -8.65 9.42 2.16
CA ILE A 41 -7.25 9.10 1.84
C ILE A 41 -6.60 10.30 1.13
N ARG A 42 -5.37 10.66 1.54
CA ARG A 42 -4.58 11.71 0.87
C ARG A 42 -4.30 11.34 -0.59
N HIS A 43 -4.34 12.33 -1.48
CA HIS A 43 -4.17 12.12 -2.92
C HIS A 43 -2.85 11.41 -3.27
N CYS A 44 -1.75 11.75 -2.60
CA CYS A 44 -0.45 11.11 -2.82
C CYS A 44 -0.46 9.60 -2.58
N PHE A 45 -1.28 9.08 -1.66
CA PHE A 45 -1.37 7.65 -1.39
C PHE A 45 -2.27 6.91 -2.39
N LYS A 46 -3.14 7.63 -3.12
CA LYS A 46 -4.00 7.04 -4.16
C LYS A 46 -3.26 6.80 -5.48
N LYS A 47 -2.02 7.29 -5.62
CA LYS A 47 -1.23 7.13 -6.84
C LYS A 47 -0.68 5.71 -6.94
N SER A 48 -0.81 5.12 -8.12
CA SER A 48 -0.15 3.87 -8.51
C SER A 48 0.68 4.07 -9.77
N THR A 49 1.72 3.25 -9.94
CA THR A 49 2.51 3.19 -11.18
C THR A 49 2.21 1.88 -11.87
N ILE A 50 1.76 1.94 -13.13
CA ILE A 50 1.50 0.74 -13.92
C ILE A 50 2.82 0.25 -14.52
N ILE A 51 3.22 -0.95 -14.13
CA ILE A 51 4.41 -1.62 -14.66
C ILE A 51 3.96 -2.81 -15.53
N PRO A 52 4.39 -2.88 -16.80
CA PRO A 52 4.13 -4.04 -17.64
C PRO A 52 5.03 -5.21 -17.19
N VAL A 53 4.44 -6.36 -16.88
CA VAL A 53 5.17 -7.57 -16.51
C VAL A 53 5.01 -8.63 -17.60
N PRO A 54 6.11 -9.12 -18.21
CA PRO A 54 6.04 -10.18 -19.22
C PRO A 54 5.29 -11.41 -18.69
N MET A 55 4.42 -11.99 -19.52
CA MET A 55 3.77 -13.28 -19.26
C MET A 55 4.64 -14.45 -19.70
N LYS A 56 5.45 -14.27 -20.75
CA LYS A 56 6.37 -15.27 -21.31
C LYS A 56 7.79 -14.73 -21.36
N SER A 57 8.77 -15.62 -21.51
CA SER A 57 10.21 -15.29 -21.55
C SER A 57 10.58 -14.35 -22.70
N THR A 58 9.92 -14.49 -23.84
CA THR A 58 10.06 -13.62 -25.02
C THR A 58 8.73 -12.96 -25.34
N ALA A 59 8.56 -11.71 -24.92
CA ALA A 59 7.39 -10.92 -25.28
C ALA A 59 7.55 -10.39 -26.72
N SER A 60 6.56 -10.65 -27.57
CA SER A 60 6.59 -10.29 -28.99
C SER A 60 5.62 -9.17 -29.33
N CYS A 61 4.59 -8.96 -28.52
CA CYS A 61 3.60 -7.90 -28.67
C CYS A 61 3.14 -7.34 -27.30
N LEU A 62 2.47 -6.19 -27.30
CA LEU A 62 2.00 -5.56 -26.06
C LEU A 62 1.02 -6.43 -25.26
N ASN A 63 0.25 -7.30 -25.93
CA ASN A 63 -0.68 -8.22 -25.28
C ASN A 63 0.02 -9.31 -24.46
N ASP A 64 1.33 -9.48 -24.61
CA ASP A 64 2.13 -10.43 -23.84
C ASP A 64 2.53 -9.90 -22.46
N TYR A 65 2.13 -8.67 -22.12
CA TYR A 65 2.36 -8.05 -20.83
C TYR A 65 1.06 -7.94 -20.05
N ARG A 66 1.10 -8.32 -18.77
CA ARG A 66 0.04 -7.93 -17.84
C ARG A 66 0.41 -6.60 -17.18
N PRO A 67 -0.51 -5.63 -17.10
CA PRO A 67 -0.30 -4.44 -16.31
C PRO A 67 -0.38 -4.78 -14.81
N VAL A 68 0.62 -4.39 -14.03
CA VAL A 68 0.61 -4.50 -12.57
C VAL A 68 0.66 -3.11 -11.96
N ALA A 69 -0.32 -2.78 -11.12
CA ALA A 69 -0.33 -1.55 -10.36
C ALA A 69 0.60 -1.66 -9.15
N LEU A 70 1.74 -0.96 -9.19
CA LEU A 70 2.59 -0.75 -8.04
C LEU A 70 2.04 0.41 -7.21
N THR A 71 1.63 0.12 -5.99
CA THR A 71 1.21 1.11 -4.99
C THR A 71 2.29 1.33 -3.94
N SER A 72 2.25 2.50 -3.30
CA SER A 72 3.08 2.85 -2.15
C SER A 72 2.97 1.80 -1.02
N VAL A 73 4.06 1.57 -0.31
CA VAL A 73 4.07 0.73 0.91
C VAL A 73 3.13 1.31 1.97
N VAL A 74 3.01 2.64 2.03
CA VAL A 74 2.09 3.34 2.94
C VAL A 74 0.65 2.96 2.61
N MET A 75 0.25 3.07 1.34
CA MET A 75 -1.10 2.75 0.89
C MET A 75 -1.45 1.28 1.14
N LYS A 76 -0.54 0.34 0.81
CA LYS A 76 -0.73 -1.09 1.10
C LYS A 76 -0.96 -1.37 2.58
N THR A 77 -0.30 -0.61 3.45
CA THR A 77 -0.45 -0.79 4.90
C THR A 77 -1.78 -0.20 5.38
N LEU A 78 -2.22 0.93 4.80
CA LEU A 78 -3.51 1.55 5.08
C LEU A 78 -4.69 0.66 4.64
N GLU A 79 -4.63 0.05 3.45
CA GLU A 79 -5.64 -0.89 2.96
C GLU A 79 -5.85 -2.08 3.92
N ARG A 80 -4.74 -2.66 4.41
CA ARG A 80 -4.79 -3.73 5.41
C ARG A 80 -5.42 -3.29 6.72
N LEU A 81 -5.18 -2.04 7.13
CA LEU A 81 -5.79 -1.48 8.34
C LEU A 81 -7.30 -1.31 8.15
N PHE A 82 -7.73 -0.76 7.02
CA PHE A 82 -9.16 -0.67 6.68
C PHE A 82 -9.82 -2.04 6.71
N GLN A 83 -9.22 -3.04 6.07
CA GLN A 83 -9.75 -4.40 6.04
C GLN A 83 -9.88 -5.01 7.45
N ALA A 84 -8.87 -4.82 8.31
CA ALA A 84 -8.90 -5.31 9.68
C ALA A 84 -9.98 -4.61 10.53
N VAL A 85 -10.13 -3.27 10.40
CA VAL A 85 -11.15 -2.51 11.14
C VAL A 85 -12.56 -2.89 10.68
N SER A 86 -12.77 -3.04 9.37
CA SER A 86 -14.05 -3.49 8.81
C SER A 86 -14.44 -4.88 9.30
N GLU A 87 -13.48 -5.80 9.40
CA GLU A 87 -13.72 -7.15 9.93
C GLU A 87 -14.10 -7.13 11.42
N ILE A 88 -13.42 -6.31 12.23
CA ILE A 88 -13.77 -6.13 13.65
C ILE A 88 -15.18 -5.56 13.79
N ASN A 89 -15.51 -4.53 13.02
CA ASN A 89 -16.84 -3.92 13.05
C ASN A 89 -17.90 -4.96 12.68
N TYR A 90 -17.73 -5.70 11.58
CA TYR A 90 -18.68 -6.75 11.17
C TYR A 90 -18.89 -7.81 12.26
N ARG A 91 -17.82 -8.27 12.91
CA ARG A 91 -17.91 -9.25 14.02
C ARG A 91 -18.58 -8.69 15.28
N SER A 92 -18.59 -7.38 15.47
CA SER A 92 -19.20 -6.75 16.65
C SER A 92 -20.71 -6.52 16.50
N ILE A 93 -21.25 -6.64 15.28
CA ILE A 93 -22.68 -6.50 14.95
C ILE A 93 -23.33 -7.84 14.59
N ALA A 94 -22.55 -8.92 14.51
CA ALA A 94 -23.02 -10.30 14.31
C ALA A 94 -23.09 -11.04 15.66
#